data_AF-A0A9D6M1T6-F1
#
_entry.id   AF-A0A9D6M1T6-F1
#
_cell.length_a   1.000
_cell.length_b   1.000
_cell.length_c   1.000
_cell.angle_alpha   90.00
_cell.angle_beta   90.00
_cell.angle_gamma   90.00
#
_symmetry.space_group_name_H-M   'P 1'
#
loop_
_entity.id
_entity.type
_entity.pdbx_description
1 polymer ?
#
loop_
_entity_poly.entity_id
_entity_poly.type
_entity_poly.pdbx_seq_one_letter_code
_entity_poly.pdbx_strand_id
1 'polypeptide(L)'
;MTYYFYRFAAAVCPRVPVRFGYALFAFIGDLAFFFSNRESAYFENLRRVLGAEATLEQVNAIARRGFQNLLKNYFDLFRAHRLKREKLRAELAHLNGFEHIENALKKGKGAILGSGHFGAWDMIINLARAYLDTRVVLPVERLAPEKFFQLIIDLRSENGVEIVPLENAPRAMIQALRAGEIVGVAYDRDITHTGVMVDFFGAPAKLPDGPVQLALKFDAPLIFGVAVRREDNRCDVYIEPP
;
A
#
# COMPACT_ATOMS: atom_id res chain seq x y z
N MET A 1 -17.74 -16.12 -6.01
CA MET A 1 -18.22 -15.50 -4.75
C MET A 1 -17.50 -14.18 -4.47
N THR A 2 -16.16 -14.15 -4.44
CA THR A 2 -15.33 -12.96 -4.13
C THR A 2 -15.66 -11.71 -4.94
N TYR A 3 -15.81 -11.81 -6.27
CA TYR A 3 -16.16 -10.67 -7.14
C TYR A 3 -17.45 -9.96 -6.69
N TYR A 4 -18.52 -10.73 -6.42
CA TYR A 4 -19.81 -10.15 -6.05
C TYR A 4 -19.77 -9.51 -4.66
N PHE A 5 -19.03 -10.10 -3.73
CA PHE A 5 -18.79 -9.51 -2.41
C PHE A 5 -18.08 -8.15 -2.53
N TYR A 6 -16.97 -8.08 -3.27
CA TYR A 6 -16.22 -6.82 -3.44
C TYR A 6 -17.07 -5.76 -4.16
N ARG A 7 -17.83 -6.15 -5.18
CA ARG A 7 -18.72 -5.24 -5.90
C ARG A 7 -19.82 -4.70 -4.99
N PHE A 8 -20.40 -5.54 -4.15
CA PHE A 8 -21.39 -5.12 -3.16
C PHE A 8 -20.77 -4.18 -2.12
N ALA A 9 -19.60 -4.53 -1.56
CA ALA A 9 -18.89 -3.71 -0.59
C ALA A 9 -18.51 -2.34 -1.18
N ALA A 10 -18.02 -2.29 -2.41
CA ALA A 10 -17.74 -1.06 -3.15
C ALA A 10 -18.98 -0.17 -3.36
N ALA A 11 -20.16 -0.76 -3.53
CA ALA A 11 -21.40 0.00 -3.62
C ALA A 11 -21.86 0.52 -2.24
N VAL A 12 -21.70 -0.26 -1.17
CA VAL A 12 -22.27 0.09 0.14
C VAL A 12 -21.33 0.98 0.97
N CYS A 13 -20.03 0.63 1.06
CA CYS A 13 -19.07 1.29 1.94
C CYS A 13 -18.99 2.82 1.77
N PRO A 14 -19.05 3.41 0.56
CA PRO A 14 -19.07 4.86 0.38
C PRO A 14 -20.23 5.59 1.08
N ARG A 15 -21.32 4.89 1.39
CA ARG A 15 -22.53 5.45 2.03
C ARG A 15 -22.54 5.27 3.54
N VAL A 16 -21.62 4.47 4.08
CA VAL A 16 -21.51 4.21 5.51
C VAL A 16 -20.76 5.37 6.18
N PRO A 17 -21.26 5.94 7.29
CA PRO A 17 -20.51 6.96 8.02
C PRO A 17 -19.17 6.39 8.49
N VAL A 18 -18.10 7.15 8.27
CA VAL A 18 -16.70 6.70 8.42
C VAL A 18 -16.41 6.03 9.76
N ARG A 19 -16.92 6.60 10.86
CA ARG A 19 -16.76 6.03 12.21
C ARG A 19 -17.37 4.63 12.34
N PHE A 20 -18.57 4.43 11.82
CA PHE A 20 -19.23 3.12 11.85
C PHE A 20 -18.55 2.12 10.92
N GLY A 21 -18.11 2.56 9.74
CA GLY A 21 -17.36 1.71 8.81
C GLY A 21 -16.06 1.20 9.43
N TYR A 22 -15.25 2.08 10.00
CA TYR A 22 -14.01 1.65 10.68
C TYR A 22 -14.26 0.78 11.92
N ALA A 23 -15.31 1.06 12.71
CA ALA A 23 -15.67 0.21 13.84
C ALA A 23 -16.10 -1.19 13.39
N LEU A 24 -16.92 -1.30 12.34
CA LEU A 24 -17.37 -2.58 11.78
C LEU A 24 -16.19 -3.39 11.23
N PHE A 25 -15.32 -2.77 10.44
CA PHE A 25 -14.17 -3.48 9.87
C PHE A 25 -13.12 -3.83 10.94
N ALA A 26 -12.96 -3.03 12.00
CA ALA A 26 -12.16 -3.41 13.16
C ALA A 26 -12.74 -4.64 13.86
N PHE A 27 -14.06 -4.68 14.06
CA PHE A 27 -14.74 -5.85 14.64
C PHE A 27 -14.59 -7.11 13.77
N ILE A 28 -14.74 -6.98 12.45
CA ILE A 28 -14.46 -8.10 11.53
C ILE A 28 -12.99 -8.54 11.64
N GLY A 29 -12.07 -7.59 11.83
CA GLY A 29 -10.66 -7.90 12.11
C GLY A 29 -10.46 -8.65 13.42
N ASP A 30 -11.19 -8.32 14.47
CA ASP A 30 -11.16 -9.08 15.73
C ASP A 30 -11.66 -10.51 15.56
N LEU A 31 -12.74 -10.72 14.78
CA LEU A 31 -13.21 -12.06 14.44
C LEU A 31 -12.18 -12.83 13.61
N ALA A 32 -11.60 -12.20 12.59
CA ALA A 32 -10.55 -12.81 11.77
C ALA A 32 -9.32 -13.20 12.61
N PHE A 33 -8.92 -12.34 13.55
CA PHE A 33 -7.88 -12.64 14.53
C PHE A 33 -8.27 -13.81 15.43
N PHE A 34 -9.50 -13.88 15.91
CA PHE A 34 -9.97 -14.96 16.79
C PHE A 34 -9.88 -16.32 16.09
N PHE A 35 -10.26 -16.40 14.82
CA PHE A 35 -10.19 -17.62 14.00
C PHE A 35 -8.84 -17.83 13.31
N SER A 36 -7.85 -16.96 13.53
CA SER A 36 -6.55 -17.05 12.86
C SER A 36 -5.71 -18.24 13.34
N ASN A 37 -4.99 -18.87 12.41
CA ASN A 37 -4.01 -19.90 12.76
C ASN A 37 -2.76 -19.25 13.38
N ARG A 38 -2.48 -19.57 14.65
CA ARG A 38 -1.34 -19.05 15.43
C ARG A 38 0.02 -19.59 15.00
N GLU A 39 0.03 -20.62 14.16
CA GLU A 39 1.20 -21.23 13.52
C GLU A 39 1.40 -20.73 12.08
N SER A 40 0.62 -19.74 11.64
CA SER A 40 0.83 -19.16 10.30
C SER A 40 2.11 -18.34 10.21
N ALA A 41 2.63 -18.21 8.99
CA ALA A 41 3.79 -17.36 8.66
C ALA A 41 3.64 -15.92 9.18
N TYR A 42 2.41 -15.41 9.30
CA TYR A 42 2.15 -14.10 9.91
C TYR A 42 2.64 -13.99 11.35
N PHE A 43 2.32 -14.97 12.21
CA PHE A 43 2.75 -14.98 13.60
C PHE A 43 4.25 -15.29 13.73
N GLU A 44 4.80 -16.13 12.86
CA GLU A 44 6.25 -16.35 12.80
C GLU A 44 7.01 -15.07 12.45
N ASN A 45 6.55 -14.33 11.44
CA ASN A 45 7.13 -13.05 11.07
C ASN A 45 7.02 -12.02 12.20
N LEU A 46 5.87 -11.95 12.89
CA LEU A 46 5.72 -11.07 14.06
C LEU A 46 6.70 -11.42 15.18
N ARG A 47 6.87 -12.70 15.54
CA ARG A 47 7.84 -13.11 16.56
C ARG A 47 9.27 -12.75 16.16
N ARG A 48 9.62 -12.89 14.88
CA ARG A 48 10.94 -12.48 14.36
C ARG A 48 11.16 -10.98 14.47
N VAL A 49 10.19 -10.18 14.03
CA VAL A 49 10.28 -8.70 14.06
C VAL A 49 10.30 -8.17 15.49
N LEU A 50 9.51 -8.75 16.39
CA LEU A 50 9.43 -8.31 17.79
C LEU A 50 10.60 -8.82 18.65
N GLY A 51 11.36 -9.80 18.14
CA GLY A 51 12.49 -10.39 18.84
C GLY A 51 12.09 -11.50 19.83
N ALA A 52 13.11 -12.24 20.28
CA ALA A 52 12.93 -13.42 21.14
C ALA A 52 12.36 -13.10 22.54
N GLU A 53 12.48 -11.84 22.99
CA GLU A 53 11.99 -11.39 24.29
C GLU A 53 10.49 -11.06 24.30
N ALA A 54 9.86 -11.01 23.12
CA ALA A 54 8.46 -10.65 23.01
C ALA A 54 7.56 -11.73 23.61
N THR A 55 6.70 -11.35 24.55
CA THR A 55 5.73 -12.26 25.17
C THR A 55 4.62 -12.64 24.19
N LEU A 56 3.98 -13.80 24.41
CA LEU A 56 2.82 -14.21 23.63
C LEU A 56 1.68 -13.16 23.68
N GLU A 57 1.53 -12.47 24.81
CA GLU A 57 0.55 -11.40 24.95
C GLU A 57 0.88 -10.20 24.05
N GLN A 58 2.15 -9.77 24.01
CA GLN A 58 2.60 -8.69 23.13
C GLN A 58 2.39 -9.06 21.66
N VAL A 59 2.78 -10.29 21.26
CA VAL A 59 2.58 -10.80 19.90
C VAL A 59 1.08 -10.80 19.55
N ASN A 60 0.23 -11.30 20.43
CA ASN A 60 -1.22 -11.35 20.20
C ASN A 60 -1.86 -9.95 20.15
N ALA A 61 -1.43 -9.02 21.00
CA ALA A 61 -1.92 -7.64 21.01
C ALA A 61 -1.55 -6.89 19.71
N ILE A 62 -0.35 -7.13 19.18
CA ILE A 62 0.10 -6.55 17.91
C ILE A 62 -0.59 -7.23 16.73
N ALA A 63 -0.68 -8.55 16.73
CA ALA A 63 -1.41 -9.32 15.72
C ALA A 63 -2.86 -8.87 15.61
N ARG A 64 -3.59 -8.75 16.73
CA ARG A 64 -4.98 -8.27 16.75
C ARG A 64 -5.10 -6.90 16.09
N ARG A 65 -4.23 -5.95 16.44
CA ARG A 65 -4.18 -4.62 15.80
C ARG A 65 -3.84 -4.70 14.31
N GLY A 66 -2.97 -5.63 13.91
CA GLY A 66 -2.65 -5.90 12.51
C GLY A 66 -3.86 -6.39 11.71
N PHE A 67 -4.63 -7.33 12.23
CA PHE A 67 -5.89 -7.76 11.61
C PHE A 67 -6.90 -6.62 11.51
N GLN A 68 -7.10 -5.84 12.58
CA GLN A 68 -7.97 -4.66 12.55
C GLN A 68 -7.53 -3.68 11.44
N ASN A 69 -6.24 -3.36 11.36
CA ASN A 69 -5.71 -2.44 10.34
C ASN A 69 -5.85 -3.00 8.92
N LEU A 70 -5.60 -4.30 8.73
CA LEU A 70 -5.82 -4.97 7.44
C LEU A 70 -7.26 -4.81 6.98
N LEU A 71 -8.24 -5.06 7.86
CA LEU A 71 -9.65 -4.93 7.51
C LEU A 71 -10.04 -3.45 7.31
N LYS A 72 -9.50 -2.51 8.09
CA LYS A 72 -9.70 -1.07 7.83
C LYS A 72 -9.15 -0.64 6.45
N ASN A 73 -8.07 -1.27 5.95
CA ASN A 73 -7.59 -1.02 4.58
C ASN A 73 -8.59 -1.48 3.52
N TYR A 74 -9.27 -2.61 3.73
CA TYR A 74 -10.36 -3.00 2.85
C TYR A 74 -11.52 -1.99 2.85
N PHE A 75 -11.85 -1.41 4.00
CA PHE A 75 -12.84 -0.33 4.04
C PHE A 75 -12.41 0.88 3.20
N ASP A 76 -11.13 1.25 3.27
CA ASP A 76 -10.56 2.33 2.45
C ASP A 76 -10.60 1.98 0.96
N LEU A 77 -10.19 0.78 0.57
CA LEU A 77 -10.30 0.27 -0.81
C LEU A 77 -11.74 0.40 -1.35
N PHE A 78 -12.74 0.02 -0.55
CA PHE A 78 -14.13 0.03 -1.00
C PHE A 78 -14.76 1.42 -1.04
N ARG A 79 -14.27 2.40 -0.27
CA ARG A 79 -14.89 3.73 -0.17
C ARG A 79 -14.18 4.82 -0.96
N ALA A 80 -12.86 4.73 -1.11
CA ALA A 80 -12.05 5.87 -1.51
C ALA A 80 -12.27 6.33 -2.97
N HIS A 81 -12.65 5.41 -3.87
CA HIS A 81 -13.02 5.74 -5.26
C HIS A 81 -14.23 6.70 -5.39
N ARG A 82 -14.97 6.98 -4.31
CA ARG A 82 -16.05 7.98 -4.31
C ARG A 82 -15.65 9.30 -3.64
N LEU A 83 -14.44 9.39 -3.10
CA LEU A 83 -13.97 10.57 -2.39
C LEU A 83 -13.29 11.54 -3.34
N LYS A 84 -13.66 12.83 -3.24
CA LYS A 84 -12.95 13.91 -3.93
C LYS A 84 -11.64 14.23 -3.19
N ARG A 85 -10.69 14.88 -3.88
CA ARG A 85 -9.38 15.27 -3.34
C ARG A 85 -9.48 15.94 -1.96
N GLU A 86 -10.39 16.89 -1.76
CA GLU A 86 -10.58 17.57 -0.48
C GLU A 86 -10.93 16.63 0.68
N LYS A 87 -11.81 15.65 0.43
CA LYS A 87 -12.18 14.65 1.44
C LYS A 87 -11.04 13.68 1.73
N LEU A 88 -10.26 13.30 0.71
CA LEU A 88 -9.06 12.49 0.89
C LEU A 88 -8.01 13.23 1.73
N ARG A 89 -7.81 14.53 1.49
CA ARG A 89 -6.91 15.37 2.30
C ARG A 89 -7.36 15.44 3.76
N ALA A 90 -8.66 15.44 4.04
CA ALA A 90 -9.19 15.44 5.40
C ALA A 90 -8.93 14.14 6.19
N GLU A 91 -8.59 13.04 5.51
CA GLU A 91 -8.21 11.77 6.14
C GLU A 91 -6.71 11.78 6.58
N LEU A 92 -5.95 12.81 6.20
CA LEU A 92 -4.56 13.02 6.59
C LEU A 92 -4.49 13.84 7.88
N ALA A 93 -3.74 13.35 8.87
CA ALA A 93 -3.45 14.11 10.09
C ALA A 93 -2.13 14.88 9.95
N HIS A 94 -1.07 14.21 9.48
CA HIS A 94 0.24 14.82 9.24
C HIS A 94 0.86 14.29 7.94
N LEU A 95 1.54 15.17 7.22
CA LEU A 95 2.29 14.87 6.02
C LEU A 95 3.74 15.29 6.23
N ASN A 96 4.63 14.32 6.42
CA ASN A 96 6.04 14.56 6.70
C ASN A 96 6.88 14.17 5.47
N GLY A 97 7.83 15.02 5.08
CA GLY A 97 8.80 14.72 4.01
C GLY A 97 8.25 14.85 2.58
N PHE A 98 7.09 15.49 2.38
CA PHE A 98 6.52 15.67 1.04
C PHE A 98 7.42 16.47 0.10
N GLU A 99 8.24 17.36 0.66
CA GLU A 99 9.26 18.12 -0.03
C GLU A 99 10.27 17.21 -0.76
N HIS A 100 10.49 15.97 -0.31
CA HIS A 100 11.37 15.02 -1.00
C HIS A 100 10.80 14.62 -2.37
N ILE A 101 9.48 14.42 -2.45
CA ILE A 101 8.79 14.13 -3.71
C ILE A 101 8.82 15.36 -4.61
N GLU A 102 8.47 16.53 -4.07
CA GLU A 102 8.48 17.78 -4.85
C GLU A 102 9.87 18.09 -5.42
N ASN A 103 10.91 17.93 -4.62
CA ASN A 103 12.29 18.18 -5.05
C ASN A 103 12.79 17.14 -6.04
N ALA A 104 12.34 15.88 -5.95
CA ALA A 104 12.65 14.87 -6.96
C ALA A 104 11.98 15.19 -8.30
N LEU A 105 10.70 15.55 -8.29
CA LEU A 105 9.95 15.89 -9.52
C LEU A 105 10.50 17.13 -10.22
N LYS A 106 10.99 18.14 -9.47
CA LYS A 106 11.66 19.33 -10.03
C LYS A 106 12.89 19.00 -10.88
N LYS A 107 13.52 17.84 -10.70
CA LYS A 107 14.66 17.38 -11.51
C LYS A 107 14.26 16.91 -12.91
N GLY A 108 12.96 16.69 -13.17
CA GLY A 108 12.44 16.31 -14.49
C GLY A 108 12.77 14.89 -14.95
N LYS A 109 13.32 14.03 -14.07
CA LYS A 109 13.69 12.63 -14.37
C LYS A 109 12.67 11.60 -13.88
N GLY A 110 11.56 12.07 -13.33
CA GLY A 110 10.59 11.25 -12.61
C GLY A 110 11.12 10.82 -11.24
N ALA A 111 10.37 9.98 -10.56
CA ALA A 111 10.78 9.42 -9.27
C ALA A 111 10.20 8.01 -9.09
N ILE A 112 10.92 7.17 -8.35
CA ILE A 112 10.41 5.89 -7.88
C ILE A 112 9.95 6.08 -6.43
N LEU A 113 8.66 5.89 -6.17
CA LEU A 113 8.09 5.91 -4.83
C LEU A 113 7.87 4.49 -4.33
N GLY A 114 8.63 4.11 -3.32
CA GLY A 114 8.58 2.82 -2.67
C GLY A 114 7.73 2.80 -1.40
N SER A 115 7.02 1.71 -1.17
CA SER A 115 6.37 1.41 0.10
C SER A 115 6.50 -0.09 0.42
N GLY A 116 6.15 -0.49 1.64
CA GLY A 116 5.77 -1.87 1.94
C GLY A 116 4.24 -2.02 2.00
N HIS A 117 3.75 -3.26 2.07
CA HIS A 117 2.39 -3.58 2.49
C HIS A 117 2.23 -3.32 4.00
N PHE A 118 2.38 -2.05 4.37
CA PHE A 118 2.49 -1.58 5.75
C PHE A 118 1.48 -0.47 6.02
N GLY A 119 0.93 -0.46 7.24
CA GLY A 119 0.01 0.57 7.70
C GLY A 119 -1.22 0.75 6.81
N ALA A 120 -1.55 1.99 6.45
CA ALA A 120 -2.71 2.38 5.67
C ALA A 120 -2.43 2.42 4.15
N TRP A 121 -2.02 1.29 3.58
CA TRP A 121 -1.49 1.25 2.21
C TRP A 121 -2.50 1.61 1.10
N ASP A 122 -3.79 1.27 1.23
CA ASP A 122 -4.78 1.77 0.27
C ASP A 122 -4.94 3.30 0.42
N MET A 123 -4.76 3.86 1.62
CA MET A 123 -4.81 5.30 1.84
C MET A 123 -3.60 6.02 1.22
N ILE A 124 -2.38 5.47 1.28
CA ILE A 124 -1.22 6.14 0.64
C ILE A 124 -1.42 6.27 -0.87
N ILE A 125 -1.98 5.25 -1.52
CA ILE A 125 -2.34 5.29 -2.95
C ILE A 125 -3.40 6.38 -3.21
N ASN A 126 -4.41 6.49 -2.36
CA ASN A 126 -5.44 7.51 -2.52
C ASN A 126 -4.96 8.94 -2.21
N LEU A 127 -4.03 9.10 -1.27
CA LEU A 127 -3.40 10.39 -0.97
C LEU A 127 -2.48 10.84 -2.10
N ALA A 128 -1.80 9.91 -2.78
CA ALA A 128 -1.06 10.22 -4.01
C ALA A 128 -1.97 10.92 -5.03
N ARG A 129 -3.19 10.43 -5.26
CA ARG A 129 -4.19 11.07 -6.14
C ARG A 129 -4.65 12.46 -5.68
N ALA A 130 -4.53 12.74 -4.39
CA ALA A 130 -4.98 13.99 -3.76
C ALA A 130 -3.90 15.07 -3.71
N TYR A 131 -2.62 14.68 -3.67
CA TYR A 131 -1.49 15.60 -3.52
C TYR A 131 -0.59 15.68 -4.76
N LEU A 132 -0.58 14.66 -5.62
CA LEU A 132 0.25 14.64 -6.81
C LEU A 132 -0.58 15.04 -8.03
N ASP A 133 -0.02 15.97 -8.80
CA ASP A 133 -0.54 16.40 -10.10
C ASP A 133 0.26 15.78 -11.26
N THR A 134 0.92 14.66 -11.01
CA THR A 134 1.61 13.84 -12.00
C THR A 134 1.05 12.42 -12.01
N ARG A 135 1.26 11.70 -13.11
CA ARG A 135 0.86 10.30 -13.22
C ARG A 135 1.74 9.43 -12.33
N VAL A 136 1.12 8.44 -11.72
CA VAL A 136 1.71 7.41 -10.86
C VAL A 136 1.38 6.06 -11.48
N VAL A 137 2.39 5.40 -12.03
CA VAL A 137 2.28 4.03 -12.55
C VAL A 137 2.51 3.04 -11.42
N LEU A 138 1.54 2.18 -11.16
CA LEU A 138 1.57 1.15 -10.12
C LEU A 138 1.52 -0.26 -10.74
N PRO A 139 2.65 -0.99 -10.77
CA PRO A 139 2.67 -2.40 -11.12
C PRO A 139 1.89 -3.24 -10.10
N VAL A 140 1.02 -4.13 -10.57
CA VAL A 140 0.30 -5.08 -9.70
C VAL A 140 0.26 -6.48 -10.29
N GLU A 141 0.22 -7.47 -9.41
CA GLU A 141 -0.03 -8.86 -9.81
C GLU A 141 -1.42 -8.99 -10.42
N ARG A 142 -1.52 -9.74 -11.52
CA ARG A 142 -2.79 -10.01 -12.18
C ARG A 142 -3.60 -11.02 -11.38
N LEU A 143 -4.75 -10.58 -10.86
CA LEU A 143 -5.62 -11.42 -10.05
C LEU A 143 -6.58 -12.25 -10.91
N ALA A 144 -6.77 -13.52 -10.57
CA ALA A 144 -7.82 -14.34 -11.16
C ALA A 144 -9.11 -14.30 -10.33
N PRO A 145 -10.31 -14.29 -10.96
CA PRO A 145 -10.57 -14.19 -12.40
C PRO A 145 -10.44 -12.74 -12.92
N GLU A 146 -10.30 -12.56 -14.24
CA GLU A 146 -10.11 -11.23 -14.87
C GLU A 146 -11.14 -10.18 -14.43
N LYS A 147 -12.42 -10.55 -14.32
CA LYS A 147 -13.47 -9.63 -13.84
C LYS A 147 -13.22 -9.09 -12.43
N PHE A 148 -12.55 -9.87 -11.57
CA PHE A 148 -12.18 -9.44 -10.23
C PHE A 148 -11.00 -8.47 -10.27
N PHE A 149 -10.02 -8.75 -11.13
CA PHE A 149 -8.91 -7.84 -11.35
C PHE A 149 -9.35 -6.47 -11.87
N GLN A 150 -10.25 -6.45 -12.87
CA GLN A 150 -10.80 -5.20 -13.39
C GLN A 150 -11.55 -4.40 -12.33
N LEU A 151 -12.26 -5.06 -11.42
CA LEU A 151 -12.89 -4.38 -10.29
C LEU A 151 -11.86 -3.73 -9.35
N ILE A 152 -10.71 -4.38 -9.10
CA ILE A 152 -9.64 -3.78 -8.28
C ILE A 152 -9.00 -2.60 -9.01
N ILE A 153 -8.82 -2.69 -10.33
CA ILE A 153 -8.38 -1.57 -11.16
C ILE A 153 -9.37 -0.42 -11.02
N ASP A 154 -10.67 -0.63 -11.22
CA ASP A 154 -11.69 0.44 -11.12
C ASP A 154 -11.71 1.12 -9.74
N LEU A 155 -11.39 0.40 -8.67
CA LEU A 155 -11.39 0.95 -7.30
C LEU A 155 -10.17 1.82 -6.98
N ARG A 156 -9.08 1.68 -7.74
CA ARG A 156 -7.80 2.34 -7.47
C ARG A 156 -7.34 3.26 -8.59
N SER A 157 -7.74 2.98 -9.82
CA SER A 157 -7.40 3.73 -11.03
C SER A 157 -8.33 4.92 -11.18
N GLU A 158 -7.92 6.05 -10.64
CA GLU A 158 -8.58 7.34 -10.83
C GLU A 158 -7.57 8.46 -10.57
N ASN A 159 -7.77 9.65 -11.16
CA ASN A 159 -7.01 10.89 -10.87
C ASN A 159 -5.48 10.69 -10.74
N GLY A 160 -4.82 10.29 -11.83
CA GLY A 160 -3.37 10.22 -11.90
C GLY A 160 -2.75 8.90 -11.47
N VAL A 161 -3.48 7.99 -10.82
CA VAL A 161 -2.98 6.62 -10.56
C VAL A 161 -3.42 5.68 -11.67
N GLU A 162 -2.45 5.01 -12.30
CA GLU A 162 -2.67 3.96 -13.28
C GLU A 162 -2.13 2.64 -12.75
N ILE A 163 -2.99 1.63 -12.76
CA ILE A 163 -2.59 0.26 -12.44
C ILE A 163 -2.18 -0.47 -13.69
N VAL A 164 -0.98 -1.07 -13.66
CA VAL A 164 -0.42 -1.83 -14.78
C VAL A 164 -0.15 -3.27 -14.36
N PRO A 165 -0.61 -4.29 -15.11
CA PRO A 165 -0.26 -5.68 -14.84
C PRO A 165 1.26 -5.92 -14.91
N LEU A 166 1.80 -6.79 -14.05
CA LEU A 166 3.24 -7.08 -14.00
C LEU A 166 3.86 -7.44 -15.36
N GLU A 167 3.14 -8.16 -16.23
CA GLU A 167 3.62 -8.50 -17.57
C GLU A 167 3.90 -7.27 -18.46
N ASN A 168 3.23 -6.15 -18.19
CA ASN A 168 3.37 -4.89 -18.92
C ASN A 168 4.20 -3.84 -18.16
N ALA A 169 4.48 -4.09 -16.88
CA ALA A 169 5.08 -3.13 -15.97
C ALA A 169 6.45 -2.59 -16.43
N PRO A 170 7.41 -3.40 -16.93
CA PRO A 170 8.73 -2.89 -17.32
C PRO A 170 8.65 -1.76 -18.36
N ARG A 171 7.80 -1.92 -19.37
CA ARG A 171 7.61 -0.90 -20.42
C ARG A 171 6.93 0.35 -19.87
N ALA A 172 5.87 0.18 -19.07
CA ALA A 172 5.13 1.31 -18.50
C ALA A 172 5.98 2.13 -17.52
N MET A 173 6.74 1.47 -16.65
CA MET A 173 7.64 2.14 -15.71
C MET A 173 8.73 2.96 -16.42
N ILE A 174 9.34 2.41 -17.47
CA ILE A 174 10.34 3.12 -18.27
C ILE A 174 9.72 4.35 -18.97
N GLN A 175 8.50 4.22 -19.49
CA GLN A 175 7.80 5.34 -20.12
C GLN A 175 7.48 6.44 -19.11
N ALA A 176 7.01 6.07 -17.91
CA ALA A 176 6.73 7.01 -16.84
C ALA A 176 7.98 7.80 -16.42
N LEU A 177 9.09 7.11 -16.12
CA LEU A 177 10.34 7.78 -15.73
C LEU A 177 10.85 8.73 -16.82
N ARG A 178 10.80 8.31 -18.09
CA ARG A 178 11.20 9.18 -19.22
C ARG A 178 10.29 10.40 -19.40
N ALA A 179 9.03 10.30 -18.98
CA ALA A 179 8.07 11.40 -19.02
C ALA A 179 8.16 12.33 -17.79
N GLY A 180 9.08 12.07 -16.85
CA GLY A 180 9.15 12.83 -15.61
C GLY A 180 8.07 12.44 -14.59
N GLU A 181 7.40 11.31 -14.79
CA GLU A 181 6.29 10.81 -13.97
C GLU A 181 6.77 9.89 -12.84
N ILE A 182 5.84 9.43 -12.01
CA ILE A 182 6.14 8.59 -10.86
C ILE A 182 5.90 7.12 -11.19
N VAL A 183 6.80 6.27 -10.68
CA VAL A 183 6.60 4.83 -10.58
C VAL A 183 6.42 4.48 -9.11
N GLY A 184 5.25 4.00 -8.72
CA GLY A 184 4.99 3.54 -7.35
C GLY A 184 5.10 2.02 -7.24
N VAL A 185 5.76 1.51 -6.20
CA VAL A 185 6.14 0.10 -6.10
C VAL A 185 6.12 -0.38 -4.65
N ALA A 186 5.78 -1.65 -4.46
CA ALA A 186 5.91 -2.33 -3.17
C ALA A 186 7.22 -3.15 -3.14
N TYR A 187 8.07 -2.93 -2.13
CA TYR A 187 9.41 -3.55 -2.03
C TYR A 187 9.49 -4.83 -1.22
N ASP A 188 8.38 -5.29 -0.66
CA ASP A 188 8.38 -6.30 0.40
C ASP A 188 7.91 -7.69 -0.06
N ARG A 189 7.62 -7.88 -1.36
CA ARG A 189 7.24 -9.19 -1.92
C ARG A 189 7.84 -9.44 -3.30
N ASP A 190 8.65 -10.49 -3.41
CA ASP A 190 9.18 -10.98 -4.69
C ASP A 190 8.14 -11.85 -5.42
N ILE A 191 7.28 -11.20 -6.21
CA ILE A 191 6.25 -11.87 -7.01
C ILE A 191 6.84 -12.43 -8.32
N THR A 192 7.89 -11.81 -8.86
CA THR A 192 8.51 -12.21 -10.13
C THR A 192 9.49 -13.37 -9.97
N HIS A 193 9.82 -13.75 -8.73
CA HIS A 193 10.83 -14.74 -8.39
C HIS A 193 12.23 -14.39 -8.88
N THR A 194 12.49 -13.12 -9.15
CA THR A 194 13.78 -12.59 -9.62
C THR A 194 14.49 -11.76 -8.56
N GLY A 195 13.93 -11.67 -7.35
CA GLY A 195 14.49 -10.88 -6.27
C GLY A 195 15.87 -11.39 -5.81
N VAL A 196 16.53 -10.54 -5.03
CA VAL A 196 17.84 -10.82 -4.44
C VAL A 196 17.69 -11.23 -2.98
N MET A 197 18.59 -12.08 -2.50
CA MET A 197 18.63 -12.44 -1.09
C MET A 197 19.28 -11.30 -0.30
N VAL A 198 18.60 -10.82 0.73
CA VAL A 198 19.10 -9.79 1.66
C VAL A 198 18.88 -10.26 3.10
N ASP A 199 19.67 -9.73 4.03
CA ASP A 199 19.37 -9.91 5.45
C ASP A 199 18.22 -8.96 5.85
N PHE A 200 17.13 -9.52 6.35
CA PHE A 200 15.94 -8.77 6.73
C PHE A 200 15.39 -9.29 8.06
N PHE A 201 15.47 -8.45 9.09
CA PHE A 201 15.17 -8.83 10.47
C PHE A 201 15.98 -10.06 10.94
N GLY A 202 17.28 -10.10 10.59
CA GLY A 202 18.22 -11.14 11.01
C GLY A 202 17.99 -12.50 10.36
N ALA A 203 17.27 -12.55 9.24
CA ALA A 203 17.08 -13.76 8.45
C ALA A 203 17.18 -13.44 6.94
N PRO A 204 17.67 -14.38 6.12
CA PRO A 204 17.65 -14.23 4.67
C PRO A 204 16.22 -14.11 4.14
N ALA A 205 15.93 -13.04 3.41
CA ALA A 205 14.67 -12.82 2.71
C ALA A 205 14.94 -12.49 1.24
N LYS A 206 14.07 -12.97 0.35
CA LYS A 206 14.14 -12.66 -1.08
C LYS A 206 13.26 -11.44 -1.37
N LEU A 207 13.87 -10.31 -1.71
CA LEU A 207 13.18 -9.05 -1.98
C LEU A 207 13.41 -8.58 -3.43
N PRO A 208 12.42 -7.91 -4.05
CA PRO A 208 12.57 -7.37 -5.39
C PRO A 208 13.57 -6.21 -5.42
N ASP A 209 14.53 -6.27 -6.34
CA ASP A 209 15.53 -5.22 -6.59
C ASP A 209 15.26 -4.43 -7.88
N GLY A 210 14.27 -4.84 -8.68
CA GLY A 210 13.92 -4.21 -9.96
C GLY A 210 13.78 -2.67 -9.89
N PRO A 211 13.14 -2.11 -8.86
CA PRO A 211 13.05 -0.66 -8.72
C PRO A 211 14.39 0.02 -8.38
N VAL A 212 15.28 -0.65 -7.65
CA VAL A 212 16.66 -0.16 -7.42
C VAL A 212 17.44 -0.18 -8.72
N GLN A 213 17.32 -1.25 -9.52
CA GLN A 213 17.94 -1.31 -10.85
C GLN A 213 17.42 -0.21 -11.78
N LEU A 214 16.13 0.10 -11.74
CA LEU A 214 15.55 1.21 -12.49
C LEU A 214 16.06 2.57 -12.01
N ALA A 215 16.13 2.80 -10.69
CA ALA A 215 16.67 4.02 -10.12
C ALA A 215 18.09 4.30 -10.63
N LEU A 216 18.96 3.29 -10.56
CA LEU A 216 20.35 3.36 -11.04
C LEU A 216 20.43 3.61 -12.56
N LYS A 217 19.61 2.90 -13.33
CA LYS A 217 19.63 2.98 -14.81
C LYS A 217 19.16 4.33 -15.34
N PHE A 218 18.19 4.96 -14.68
CA PHE A 218 17.57 6.20 -15.13
C PHE A 218 18.03 7.44 -14.35
N ASP A 219 18.94 7.27 -13.38
CA ASP A 219 19.34 8.32 -12.44
C ASP A 219 18.10 8.98 -11.80
N ALA A 220 17.15 8.13 -11.40
CA ALA A 220 15.86 8.52 -10.83
C ALA A 220 15.91 8.37 -9.30
N PRO A 221 15.46 9.39 -8.52
CA PRO A 221 15.39 9.30 -7.07
C PRO A 221 14.52 8.12 -6.61
N LEU A 222 14.99 7.40 -5.59
CA LEU A 222 14.30 6.28 -4.96
C LEU A 222 13.80 6.69 -3.57
N ILE A 223 12.55 7.11 -3.47
CA ILE A 223 11.98 7.67 -2.24
C ILE A 223 11.13 6.60 -1.54
N PHE A 224 11.34 6.39 -0.25
CA PHE A 224 10.49 5.50 0.54
C PHE A 224 9.40 6.30 1.27
N GLY A 225 8.16 5.82 1.26
CA GLY A 225 7.06 6.44 1.98
C GLY A 225 6.06 5.43 2.52
N VAL A 226 5.51 5.70 3.70
CA VAL A 226 4.49 4.88 4.36
C VAL A 226 3.39 5.73 4.98
N ALA A 227 2.18 5.18 5.06
CA ALA A 227 1.08 5.77 5.80
C ALA A 227 0.78 4.93 7.05
N VAL A 228 0.70 5.55 8.22
CA VAL A 228 0.39 4.90 9.50
C VAL A 228 -0.96 5.38 9.99
N ARG A 229 -1.87 4.44 10.29
CA ARG A 229 -3.20 4.77 10.80
C ARG A 229 -3.14 5.10 12.29
N ARG A 230 -3.71 6.24 12.67
CA ARG A 230 -3.89 6.70 14.05
C ARG A 230 -5.14 6.09 14.68
N GLU A 231 -5.28 6.27 15.99
CA GLU A 231 -6.46 5.81 16.75
C GLU A 231 -7.76 6.47 16.27
N ASP A 232 -7.72 7.72 15.83
CA ASP A 232 -8.85 8.44 15.24
C ASP A 232 -9.15 8.02 13.77
N ASN A 233 -8.39 7.07 13.24
CA ASN A 233 -8.40 6.53 11.88
C ASN A 233 -7.89 7.45 10.77
N ARG A 234 -7.47 8.69 11.09
CA ARG A 234 -6.67 9.49 10.15
C ARG A 234 -5.28 8.88 10.00
N CYS A 235 -4.55 9.30 8.98
CA CYS A 235 -3.22 8.77 8.68
C CYS A 235 -2.13 9.80 8.91
N ASP A 236 -1.00 9.36 9.46
CA ASP A 236 0.27 10.06 9.39
C ASP A 236 1.05 9.49 8.19
N VAL A 237 1.52 10.35 7.30
CA VAL A 237 2.40 9.94 6.20
C VAL A 237 3.82 10.36 6.51
N TYR A 238 4.75 9.42 6.31
CA TYR A 238 6.19 9.63 6.45
C TYR A 238 6.83 9.32 5.11
N ILE A 239 7.59 10.27 4.59
CA ILE A 239 8.35 10.16 3.36
C ILE A 239 9.81 10.43 3.73
N GLU A 240 10.68 9.48 3.42
CA GLU A 240 12.11 9.56 3.69
C GLU A 240 12.85 10.20 2.50
N PRO A 241 14.04 10.80 2.72
CA PRO A 241 14.87 11.27 1.62
C PRO A 241 15.31 10.11 0.70
N PRO A 242 15.61 10.41 -0.58
CA PRO A 242 16.04 9.43 -1.58
C PRO A 242 17.47 8.91 -1.40
#